data_AF-A0A072UT95-F1
#
_entry.id   AF-A0A072UT95-F1
#
_cell.length_a   1.000
_cell.length_b   1.000
_cell.length_c   1.000
_cell.angle_alpha   90.00
_cell.angle_beta   90.00
_cell.angle_gamma   90.00
#
_symmetry.space_group_name_H-M   'P 1'
#
loop_
_entity.id
_entity.type
_entity.pdbx_description
1 polymer ?
#
loop_
_entity_poly.entity_id
_entity_poly.type
_entity_poly.pdbx_seq_one_letter_code
_entity_poly.pdbx_strand_id
1 'polypeptide(L)'
;MVKDKHVGLWELKLSDEGSDGFHKAVRIAISCINDHNKYYEKVLRNAMEIVGINEDALTRVIVTRAEKDLEDIKKVYYKRNSVQLEHAVAKKTSGDYKKFLLTLMGKEE
;
A
#
# COMPACT_ATOMS: atom_id res chain seq x y z
N MET A 1 -26.70 -37.44 -10.40
CA MET A 1 -25.45 -36.66 -10.65
C MET A 1 -25.47 -35.41 -9.78
N VAL A 2 -25.03 -35.52 -8.52
CA VAL A 2 -25.01 -34.41 -7.56
C VAL A 2 -23.65 -33.72 -7.65
N LYS A 3 -23.66 -32.39 -7.83
CA LYS A 3 -22.45 -31.56 -7.85
C LYS A 3 -21.87 -31.48 -6.44
N ASP A 4 -20.64 -31.94 -6.25
CA ASP A 4 -19.94 -31.87 -4.97
C ASP A 4 -19.65 -30.41 -4.57
N LYS A 5 -20.29 -29.98 -3.48
CA LYS A 5 -20.16 -28.66 -2.86
C LYS A 5 -18.95 -28.53 -1.93
N HIS A 6 -17.89 -29.31 -2.14
CA HIS A 6 -16.77 -29.41 -1.19
C HIS A 6 -15.53 -28.56 -1.52
N VAL A 7 -15.56 -27.76 -2.59
CA VAL A 7 -14.43 -26.87 -2.96
C VAL A 7 -14.54 -25.48 -2.30
N GLY A 8 -15.73 -25.08 -1.82
CA GLY A 8 -15.97 -23.73 -1.28
C GLY A 8 -15.84 -23.54 0.23
N LEU A 9 -15.47 -24.57 1.00
CA LEU A 9 -15.47 -24.51 2.47
C LEU A 9 -14.07 -24.30 3.09
N TRP A 10 -13.00 -24.48 2.32
CA TRP A 10 -11.63 -24.35 2.81
C TRP A 10 -11.09 -22.92 2.74
N GLU A 11 -11.57 -22.11 1.80
CA GLU A 11 -11.25 -20.68 1.74
C GLU A 11 -12.04 -19.88 2.79
N LEU A 12 -13.09 -20.50 3.36
CA LEU A 12 -13.89 -19.96 4.45
C LEU A 12 -13.47 -20.48 5.84
N LYS A 13 -12.25 -21.01 5.97
CA LYS A 13 -11.56 -21.20 7.26
C LYS A 13 -10.48 -20.13 7.43
N LEU A 14 -10.96 -18.89 7.39
CA LEU A 14 -10.38 -17.73 8.06
C LEU A 14 -10.43 -17.97 9.58
N SER A 15 -9.62 -18.91 10.08
CA SER A 15 -9.41 -19.16 11.50
C SER A 15 -8.04 -19.77 11.72
N ASP A 16 -7.06 -18.91 12.02
CA ASP A 16 -6.13 -19.16 13.12
C ASP A 16 -5.76 -17.81 13.76
N GLU A 17 -6.69 -17.32 14.58
CA GLU A 17 -6.56 -16.11 15.39
C GLU A 17 -5.57 -16.38 16.54
N GLY A 18 -4.34 -15.87 16.40
CA GLY A 18 -3.37 -15.81 17.49
C GLY A 18 -1.90 -15.88 17.06
N SER A 19 -1.60 -16.61 15.98
CA SER A 19 -0.22 -16.85 15.52
C SER A 19 0.25 -15.84 14.44
N ASP A 20 -0.64 -15.41 13.54
CA ASP A 20 -0.25 -14.63 12.36
C ASP A 20 0.24 -13.20 12.68
N GLY A 21 -0.30 -12.55 13.71
CA GLY A 21 0.02 -11.14 14.03
C GLY A 21 1.49 -10.90 14.33
N PHE A 22 2.11 -11.76 15.13
CA PHE A 22 3.53 -11.67 15.46
C PHE A 22 4.41 -11.97 14.23
N HIS A 23 4.11 -13.04 13.49
CA HIS A 23 4.83 -13.39 12.27
C HIS A 23 4.77 -12.27 11.22
N LYS A 24 3.61 -11.64 11.07
CA LYS A 24 3.41 -10.47 10.20
C LYS A 24 4.23 -9.28 10.69
N ALA A 25 4.21 -8.98 12.00
CA ALA A 25 4.99 -7.90 12.58
C ALA A 25 6.51 -8.09 12.37
N VAL A 26 7.03 -9.29 12.64
CA VAL A 26 8.44 -9.64 12.39
C VAL A 26 8.80 -9.50 10.91
N ARG A 27 7.94 -10.00 10.01
CA ARG A 27 8.16 -9.87 8.57
C ARG A 27 8.19 -8.40 8.12
N ILE A 28 7.32 -7.56 8.69
CA ILE A 28 7.32 -6.11 8.44
C ILE A 28 8.63 -5.50 8.94
N ALA A 29 9.04 -5.80 10.18
CA ALA A 29 10.29 -5.29 10.75
C ALA A 29 11.51 -5.64 9.88
N ILE A 30 11.64 -6.90 9.47
CA ILE A 30 12.71 -7.37 8.58
C ILE A 30 12.65 -6.62 7.23
N SER A 31 11.47 -6.40 6.67
CA SER A 31 11.32 -5.66 5.40
C SER A 31 11.78 -4.21 5.52
N CYS A 32 11.43 -3.54 6.63
CA CYS A 32 11.85 -2.16 6.91
C CYS A 32 13.38 -2.05 7.07
N ILE A 33 14.01 -3.04 7.73
CA ILE A 33 15.47 -3.06 7.95
C ILE A 33 16.23 -3.32 6.65
N ASN A 34 15.75 -4.25 5.82
CA ASN A 34 16.44 -4.64 4.60
C ASN A 34 16.36 -3.57 3.50
N ASP A 35 15.17 -3.00 3.27
CA ASP A 35 14.96 -1.96 2.27
C ASP A 35 13.65 -1.21 2.59
N HIS A 36 13.76 -0.12 3.36
CA HIS A 36 12.61 0.68 3.77
C HIS A 36 11.88 1.30 2.58
N ASN A 37 12.59 1.68 1.51
CA ASN A 37 11.97 2.27 0.30
C ASN A 37 11.07 1.24 -0.40
N LYS A 38 11.54 0.01 -0.54
CA LYS A 38 10.74 -1.14 -1.03
C LYS A 38 9.56 -1.46 -0.14
N TYR A 39 9.71 -1.33 1.18
CA TYR A 39 8.61 -1.51 2.11
C TYR A 39 7.52 -0.44 1.90
N TYR A 40 7.89 0.84 1.88
CA TYR A 40 6.93 1.93 1.70
C TYR A 40 6.25 1.90 0.33
N GLU A 41 6.99 1.57 -0.73
CA GLU A 41 6.40 1.32 -2.05
C GLU A 41 5.33 0.24 -1.99
N LYS A 42 5.61 -0.88 -1.32
CA LYS A 42 4.62 -1.97 -1.17
C LYS A 42 3.40 -1.53 -0.39
N VAL A 43 3.57 -0.70 0.65
CA VAL A 43 2.44 -0.14 1.42
C VAL A 43 1.58 0.75 0.54
N LEU A 44 2.18 1.66 -0.23
CA LEU A 44 1.48 2.56 -1.15
C LEU A 44 0.72 1.79 -2.25
N ARG A 45 1.38 0.81 -2.87
CA ARG A 45 0.77 -0.05 -3.89
C ARG A 45 -0.44 -0.79 -3.33
N ASN A 46 -0.30 -1.44 -2.18
CA ASN A 46 -1.40 -2.15 -1.53
C ASN A 46 -2.54 -1.21 -1.11
N ALA A 47 -2.22 0.03 -0.68
CA ALA A 47 -3.22 1.02 -0.31
C ALA A 47 -4.08 1.48 -1.51
N MET A 48 -3.58 1.34 -2.73
CA MET A 48 -4.25 1.75 -3.97
C MET A 48 -4.77 0.58 -4.84
N GLU A 49 -4.37 -0.67 -4.61
CA GLU A 49 -4.76 -1.84 -5.41
C GLU A 49 -6.14 -2.44 -5.07
N ILE A 50 -6.57 -2.38 -3.80
CA ILE A 50 -7.82 -3.02 -3.34
C ILE A 50 -9.05 -2.24 -3.84
N VAL A 51 -10.22 -2.86 -3.95
CA VAL A 51 -11.49 -2.16 -4.23
C VAL A 51 -11.71 -1.11 -3.13
N GLY A 52 -11.48 0.16 -3.47
CA GLY A 52 -11.39 1.28 -2.53
C GLY A 52 -9.99 1.88 -2.44
N ILE A 53 -9.76 2.67 -1.41
CA ILE A 53 -8.44 3.22 -1.08
C ILE A 53 -8.25 3.10 0.44
N ASN A 54 -7.07 2.66 0.88
CA ASN A 54 -6.69 2.74 2.29
C ASN A 54 -6.04 4.10 2.54
N GLU A 55 -6.87 5.11 2.80
CA GLU A 55 -6.44 6.51 2.96
C GLU A 55 -5.46 6.69 4.12
N ASP A 56 -5.64 5.95 5.22
CA ASP A 56 -4.74 5.99 6.38
C ASP A 56 -3.33 5.53 6.02
N ALA A 57 -3.22 4.41 5.31
CA ALA A 57 -1.92 3.91 4.88
C ALA A 57 -1.27 4.84 3.85
N LEU A 58 -2.04 5.36 2.90
CA LEU A 58 -1.56 6.31 1.90
C LEU A 58 -1.06 7.60 2.55
N THR A 59 -1.91 8.25 3.35
CA THR A 59 -1.61 9.50 4.08
C THR A 59 -0.40 9.32 4.97
N ARG A 60 -0.37 8.25 5.78
CA ARG A 60 0.75 8.01 6.70
C ARG A 60 2.08 7.93 5.96
N VAL A 61 2.15 7.22 4.84
CA VAL A 61 3.40 7.13 4.07
C VAL A 61 3.76 8.48 3.45
N ILE A 62 2.84 9.12 2.73
CA ILE A 62 3.14 10.40 2.04
C ILE A 62 3.58 11.47 3.05
N VAL A 63 2.80 11.67 4.13
CA VAL A 63 3.08 12.72 5.12
C VAL A 63 4.37 12.45 5.88
N THR A 64 4.57 11.24 6.40
CA THR A 64 5.75 10.97 7.26
C THR A 64 7.07 10.86 6.50
N ARG A 65 7.00 10.68 5.17
CA ARG A 65 8.16 10.53 4.30
C ARG A 65 8.43 11.74 3.39
N ALA A 66 7.51 12.70 3.31
CA ALA A 66 7.57 13.86 2.42
C ALA A 66 8.95 14.54 2.39
N GLU A 67 9.49 14.86 3.56
CA GLU A 67 10.77 15.57 3.72
C GLU A 67 11.97 14.64 3.98
N LYS A 68 11.80 13.32 3.85
CA LYS A 68 12.84 12.34 4.20
C LYS A 68 13.39 11.63 2.97
N ASP A 69 12.58 10.82 2.32
CA ASP A 69 12.99 9.92 1.24
C ASP A 69 11.84 9.64 0.26
N LEU A 70 10.76 10.45 0.27
CA LEU A 70 9.62 10.24 -0.62
C LEU A 70 10.04 10.22 -2.10
N GLU A 71 11.06 10.99 -2.47
CA GLU A 71 11.58 11.00 -3.84
C GLU A 71 12.20 9.65 -4.25
N ASP A 72 12.89 8.97 -3.33
CA ASP A 72 13.42 7.63 -3.61
C ASP A 72 12.32 6.57 -3.61
N ILE A 73 11.33 6.70 -2.72
CA ILE A 73 10.13 5.85 -2.72
C ILE A 73 9.39 5.96 -4.05
N LYS A 74 9.23 7.18 -4.61
CA LYS A 74 8.62 7.40 -5.93
C LYS A 74 9.38 6.70 -7.05
N LYS A 75 10.71 6.78 -7.06
CA LYS A 75 11.55 6.07 -8.05
C LYS A 75 11.34 4.55 -7.98
N VAL A 76 11.32 3.99 -6.76
CA VAL A 76 11.06 2.56 -6.54
C VAL A 76 9.64 2.18 -6.98
N TYR A 77 8.65 3.03 -6.67
CA TYR A 77 7.26 2.85 -7.10
C TYR A 77 7.14 2.84 -8.63
N TYR A 78 7.73 3.81 -9.32
CA TYR A 78 7.72 3.86 -10.78
C TYR A 78 8.37 2.61 -11.40
N LYS A 79 9.55 2.22 -10.90
CA LYS A 79 10.27 1.03 -11.38
C LYS A 79 9.45 -0.26 -11.29
N ARG A 80 8.54 -0.37 -10.31
CA ARG A 80 7.73 -1.57 -10.07
C ARG A 80 6.36 -1.56 -10.72
N ASN A 81 5.73 -0.39 -10.75
CA ASN A 81 4.33 -0.25 -11.12
C ASN A 81 4.15 0.35 -12.52
N SER A 82 5.24 0.81 -13.15
CA SER A 82 5.25 1.47 -14.46
C SER A 82 4.32 2.70 -14.56
N VAL A 83 3.99 3.29 -13.41
CA VAL A 83 3.13 4.48 -13.26
C VAL A 83 3.77 5.37 -12.20
N GLN A 84 3.81 6.68 -12.44
CA GLN A 84 4.27 7.66 -11.45
C GLN A 84 3.34 7.63 -10.23
N LEU A 85 3.91 7.68 -9.02
CA LEU A 85 3.12 7.61 -7.78
C LEU A 85 2.07 8.72 -7.74
N GLU A 86 2.43 9.92 -8.19
CA GLU A 86 1.57 11.09 -8.28
C GLU A 86 0.36 10.83 -9.17
N HIS A 87 0.55 10.16 -10.32
CA HIS A 87 -0.55 9.82 -11.22
C HIS A 87 -1.47 8.76 -10.60
N ALA A 88 -0.91 7.80 -9.87
CA ALA A 88 -1.70 6.80 -9.15
C ALA A 88 -2.56 7.45 -8.05
N VAL A 89 -1.97 8.35 -7.26
CA VAL A 89 -2.66 9.15 -6.22
C VAL A 89 -3.75 10.02 -6.84
N ALA A 90 -3.42 10.76 -7.90
CA ALA A 90 -4.36 11.66 -8.58
C ALA A 90 -5.57 10.95 -9.21
N LYS A 91 -5.42 9.66 -9.56
CA LYS A 91 -6.50 8.81 -10.09
C LYS A 91 -7.37 8.21 -8.98
N LYS A 92 -6.81 7.97 -7.79
CA LYS A 92 -7.48 7.31 -6.67
C LYS A 92 -8.13 8.26 -5.66
N THR A 93 -7.74 9.53 -5.68
CA THR A 93 -8.19 10.56 -4.74
C THR A 93 -8.86 11.72 -5.47
N SER A 94 -9.63 12.54 -4.76
CA SER A 94 -10.32 13.72 -5.30
C SER A 94 -10.36 14.88 -4.29
N GLY A 95 -10.81 16.05 -4.76
CA GLY A 95 -11.00 17.24 -3.92
C GLY A 95 -9.72 17.73 -3.24
N ASP A 96 -9.89 18.38 -2.09
CA ASP A 96 -8.78 18.97 -1.32
C ASP A 96 -7.80 17.93 -0.80
N TYR A 97 -8.27 16.71 -0.53
CA TYR A 97 -7.40 15.62 -0.11
C TYR A 97 -6.39 15.25 -1.20
N LYS A 98 -6.83 15.14 -2.46
CA LYS A 98 -5.92 14.96 -3.60
C LYS A 98 -4.92 16.10 -3.69
N LYS A 99 -5.40 17.35 -3.63
CA LYS A 99 -4.55 18.54 -3.76
C LYS A 99 -3.46 18.55 -2.68
N PHE A 100 -3.85 18.32 -1.42
CA PHE A 100 -2.94 18.22 -0.29
C PHE A 100 -1.85 17.17 -0.50
N LEU A 101 -2.21 15.94 -0.90
CA LEU A 101 -1.22 14.88 -1.12
C LEU A 101 -0.28 15.21 -2.29
N LEU A 102 -0.78 15.77 -3.39
CA LEU A 102 0.05 16.15 -4.53
C LEU A 102 1.02 17.29 -4.18
N THR A 103 0.59 18.26 -3.38
CA THR A 103 1.46 19.33 -2.87
C THR A 103 2.61 18.76 -2.05
N LEU A 104 2.34 17.83 -1.12
CA LEU A 104 3.39 17.14 -0.35
C LEU A 104 4.35 16.33 -1.22
N MET A 105 3.91 15.94 -2.41
CA MET A 105 4.73 15.25 -3.40
C MET A 105 5.49 16.22 -4.34
N GLY A 106 5.42 17.53 -4.12
CA GLY A 106 6.09 18.52 -4.97
C GLY A 106 5.45 18.69 -6.35
N LYS A 107 4.19 18.29 -6.51
CA LYS A 107 3.35 18.67 -7.65
C LYS A 107 2.49 19.85 -7.20
N GLU A 108 2.92 21.06 -7.53
CA GLU A 108 2.02 22.22 -7.56
C GLU A 108 1.21 22.16 -8.86
N GLU A 109 -0.06 22.60 -8.80
CA GLU A 109 -0.92 22.71 -10.00
C GLU A 109 -0.30 23.60 -11.08
#